data_AF-A0A7C3EWC1-F1
#
_entry.id   AF-A0A7C3EWC1-F1
#
_cell.length_a   1.000
_cell.length_b   1.000
_cell.length_c   1.000
_cell.angle_alpha   90.00
_cell.angle_beta   90.00
_cell.angle_gamma   90.00
#
_symmetry.space_group_name_H-M   'P 1'
#
loop_
_entity.id
_entity.type
_entity.pdbx_description
1 polymer ?
#
loop_
_entity_poly.entity_id
_entity_poly.type
_entity_poly.pdbx_seq_one_letter_code
_entity_poly.pdbx_strand_id
1 'polypeptide(L)' 'MSTLFMILPFIGILLLISGGIGLFVVNLNYSAGDLIWIQGNLTYGVFTLIGLAITISFTISGLETE' A
#
# COMPACT_ATOMS: atom_id res chain seq x y z
N MET A 1 14.20 20.15 3.23
CA MET A 1 13.38 19.11 2.56
C MET A 1 12.02 19.69 2.22
N SER A 2 11.51 19.44 1.01
CA SER A 2 10.15 19.85 0.63
C SER A 2 9.11 19.17 1.54
N THR A 3 8.05 19.88 1.91
CA THR A 3 6.93 19.35 2.73
C THR A 3 6.39 18.02 2.18
N LEU A 4 6.42 17.85 0.86
CA LEU A 4 5.99 16.63 0.17
C LEU A 4 6.85 15.42 0.57
N PHE A 5 8.16 15.60 0.72
CA PHE A 5 9.10 14.55 1.10
C PHE A 5 8.94 14.12 2.57
N MET A 6 8.45 15.02 3.43
CA MET A 6 8.20 14.73 4.84
C MET A 6 6.90 13.92 5.03
N ILE A 7 5.89 14.14 4.19
CA ILE A 7 4.56 13.50 4.32
C ILE A 7 4.50 12.17 3.55
N LEU A 8 5.31 12.01 2.50
CA LEU A 8 5.27 10.84 1.63
C LEU A 8 5.45 9.49 2.34
N PRO A 9 6.34 9.32 3.35
CA PRO A 9 6.44 8.08 4.13
C PRO A 9 5.14 7.73 4.87
N PHE A 10 4.48 8.74 5.44
CA PHE A 10 3.20 8.55 6.12
C PHE A 10 2.11 8.10 5.14
N ILE A 11 2.06 8.69 3.95
CA ILE A 11 1.15 8.26 2.88
C ILE A 11 1.45 6.81 2.48
N GLY A 12 2.73 6.45 2.32
CA GLY A 12 3.16 5.09 1.99
C GLY A 12 2.66 4.07 3.01
N ILE A 13 2.85 4.34 4.31
CA ILE A 13 2.39 3.47 5.40
C ILE A 13 0.86 3.36 5.41
N LEU A 14 0.13 4.47 5.26
CA LEU A 14 -1.33 4.47 5.22
C LEU A 14 -1.87 3.64 4.04
N LEU A 15 -1.26 3.76 2.86
CA LEU A 15 -1.60 2.95 1.69
C LEU A 15 -1.30 1.47 1.91
N LEU A 16 -0.17 1.14 2.54
CA LEU A 16 0.21 -0.24 2.83
C LEU A 16 -0.76 -0.90 3.82
N ILE A 17 -1.12 -0.20 4.90
CA ILE A 17 -2.07 -0.71 5.91
C ILE A 17 -3.47 -0.84 5.31
N SER A 18 -3.95 0.20 4.61
CA SER A 18 -5.26 0.19 3.95
C SER A 18 -5.35 -0.93 2.90
N GLY A 19 -4.32 -1.08 2.08
CA GLY A 19 -4.24 -2.14 1.08
C GLY A 19 -4.20 -3.54 1.70
N GLY A 20 -3.36 -3.76 2.72
CA GLY A 20 -3.26 -5.05 3.39
C GLY A 20 -4.57 -5.48 4.06
N ILE A 21 -5.20 -4.56 4.81
CA ILE A 21 -6.51 -4.82 5.45
C ILE A 21 -7.58 -5.04 4.39
N GLY A 22 -7.61 -4.22 3.34
CA GLY A 22 -8.59 -4.35 2.26
C GLY A 22 -8.48 -5.67 1.51
N LEU A 23 -7.26 -6.12 1.19
CA LEU A 23 -7.03 -7.45 0.59
C LEU A 23 -7.50 -8.57 1.50
N PHE A 24 -7.21 -8.47 2.80
CA PHE A 24 -7.66 -9.46 3.78
C PHE A 24 -9.19 -9.54 3.84
N VAL A 25 -9.87 -8.39 3.93
CA VAL A 25 -11.33 -8.33 3.95
C VAL A 25 -11.92 -8.88 2.66
N VAL A 26 -11.39 -8.50 1.48
CA VAL A 26 -11.95 -8.97 0.21
C VAL A 26 -11.82 -10.48 0.04
N ASN A 27 -10.66 -11.05 0.38
CA ASN A 27 -10.41 -12.48 0.24
C ASN A 27 -11.16 -13.34 1.26
N LEU A 28 -11.59 -12.77 2.39
CA LEU A 28 -12.42 -13.49 3.38
C LEU A 28 -13.93 -13.40 3.11
N ASN A 29 -14.40 -12.33 2.47
CA ASN A 29 -15.83 -12.04 2.40
C ASN A 29 -16.47 -12.27 1.02
N TYR A 30 -15.66 -12.39 -0.05
CA TYR A 30 -16.17 -12.58 -1.42
C TYR A 30 -15.58 -13.82 -2.06
N SER A 31 -16.36 -14.49 -2.92
CA SER A 31 -15.89 -15.68 -3.63
C SER A 31 -14.94 -15.29 -4.76
N ALA A 32 -13.94 -16.15 -4.99
CA ALA A 32 -13.04 -15.98 -6.12
C ALA A 32 -13.85 -15.98 -7.43
N GLY A 33 -13.66 -14.94 -8.24
CA GLY A 33 -14.37 -14.74 -9.50
C GLY A 33 -15.55 -13.77 -9.44
N ASP A 34 -16.01 -13.38 -8.24
CA ASP A 34 -17.00 -12.31 -8.11
C ASP A 34 -16.42 -10.97 -8.59
N LEU A 35 -17.25 -10.14 -9.24
CA LEU A 35 -16.81 -8.83 -9.73
C LEU A 35 -16.24 -7.96 -8.60
N ILE A 36 -16.86 -8.00 -7.42
CA ILE A 36 -16.41 -7.28 -6.22
C ILE A 36 -15.07 -7.84 -5.72
N TRP A 37 -14.86 -9.16 -5.81
CA TRP A 37 -13.58 -9.79 -5.46
C TRP A 37 -12.46 -9.30 -6.38
N ILE A 38 -12.70 -9.27 -7.69
CA ILE A 38 -11.71 -8.80 -8.68
C ILE A 38 -11.40 -7.32 -8.47
N GLN A 39 -12.43 -6.48 -8.36
CA GLN A 39 -12.25 -5.04 -8.12
C GLN A 39 -11.52 -4.76 -6.82
N GLY A 40 -11.92 -5.44 -5.73
CA GLY A 40 -11.28 -5.32 -4.44
C GLY A 40 -9.81 -5.69 -4.48
N ASN A 41 -9.46 -6.85 -5.07
CA ASN A 41 -8.06 -7.26 -5.19
C ASN A 41 -7.23 -6.30 -6.04
N LEU A 42 -7.79 -5.76 -7.13
CA LEU A 42 -7.09 -4.75 -7.94
C LEU A 42 -6.86 -3.45 -7.15
N THR A 43 -7.88 -2.91 -6.51
CA THR A 43 -7.77 -1.65 -5.76
C THR A 43 -6.81 -1.78 -4.58
N TYR A 44 -7.06 -2.74 -3.69
CA TYR A 44 -6.25 -2.91 -2.49
C TYR A 44 -4.87 -3.49 -2.79
N GLY A 45 -4.74 -4.25 -3.88
CA GLY A 45 -3.45 -4.69 -4.42
C GLY A 45 -2.58 -3.52 -4.86
N VAL A 46 -3.14 -2.56 -5.62
CA VAL A 46 -2.43 -1.34 -6.02
C VAL A 46 -2.03 -0.51 -4.80
N PHE A 47 -2.92 -0.35 -3.81
CA PHE A 47 -2.59 0.39 -2.58
C PHE A 47 -1.43 -0.26 -1.82
N THR A 48 -1.45 -1.58 -1.70
CA THR A 48 -0.38 -2.35 -1.05
C THR A 48 0.94 -2.20 -1.80
N LEU A 49 0.93 -2.36 -3.14
CA LEU A 49 2.14 -2.25 -3.97
C LEU A 49 2.75 -0.85 -3.94
N ILE A 50 1.93 0.20 -4.09
CA ILE A 50 2.41 1.58 -4.05
C ILE A 50 2.91 1.93 -2.64
N GLY A 51 2.15 1.56 -1.60
CA GLY A 51 2.57 1.78 -0.22
C GLY A 51 3.89 1.10 0.11
N LEU A 52 4.08 -0.13 -0.38
CA LEU A 52 5.33 -0.88 -0.23
C LEU A 52 6.47 -0.21 -0.99
N ALA A 53 6.27 0.18 -2.25
CA ALA A 53 7.28 0.84 -3.06
C ALA A 53 7.78 2.13 -2.40
N ILE A 54 6.87 2.98 -1.92
CA ILE A 54 7.21 4.21 -1.19
C ILE A 54 8.00 3.86 0.06
N THR A 55 7.51 2.93 0.89
CA THR A 55 8.18 2.56 2.15
C THR A 55 9.59 2.04 1.90
N ILE A 56 9.78 1.14 0.92
CA ILE A 56 11.10 0.61 0.56
C ILE A 56 12.03 1.72 0.07
N SER A 57 11.57 2.61 -0.81
CA SER A 57 12.39 3.71 -1.31
C SER A 57 12.92 4.58 -0.17
N PHE A 58 12.06 4.91 0.82
CA PHE A 58 12.49 5.71 1.97
C PHE A 58 13.42 4.95 2.92
N THR A 59 13.19 3.66 3.15
CA THR A 59 14.09 2.83 3.96
C THR A 59 15.49 2.78 3.34
N ILE A 60 15.58 2.55 2.03
CA ILE A 60 16.87 2.52 1.32
C ILE A 60 17.54 3.88 1.38
N SER A 61 16.83 4.97 1.06
CA SER A 61 17.41 6.32 1.12
C SER A 61 17.82 6.75 2.53
N GLY A 62 17.13 6.28 3.57
CA GLY A 62 17.53 6.50 4.97
C GLY A 62 18.82 5.78 5.34
N LEU A 63 18.98 4.53 4.88
CA LEU A 63 20.20 3.73 5.04
C LEU A 63 21.41 4.33 4.31
N GLU A 64 21.22 4.97 3.16
CA GLU A 64 22.29 5.65 2.41
C GLU A 64 22.80 6.93 3.11
N THR A 65 22.04 7.48 4.07
CA THR A 65 22.41 8.68 4.82
C THR A 65 23.09 8.42 6.16
N GLU A 66 23.26 7.16 6.57
CA GLU A 66 24.02 6.73 7.76
C GLU A 66 25.41 6.21 7.37
#